data_AF-A0A371HEA9-F1
#
_entry.id   AF-A0A371HEA9-F1
#
_cell.length_a   1.000
_cell.length_b   1.000
_cell.length_c   1.000
_cell.angle_alpha   90.00
_cell.angle_beta   90.00
_cell.angle_gamma   90.00
#
_symmetry.space_group_name_H-M   'P 1'
#
loop_
_entity.id
_entity.type
_entity.pdbx_description
1 polymer ?
#
loop_
_entity_poly.entity_id
_entity_poly.type
_entity_poly.pdbx_seq_one_letter_code
_entity_poly.pdbx_strand_id
1 'polypeptide(L)' 'MFELLDNIVEEIGEENVVQVVTDSTSNLVAARRMLMEKRTKLFWSSCAAHCLDLVLEDIGELP' A
#
# COMPACT_ATOMS: atom_id res chain seq x y z
N MET A 1 -8.26 4.89 -6.55
CA MET A 1 -7.35 4.41 -5.49
C MET A 1 -6.34 5.47 -5.08
N PHE A 2 -5.53 6.01 -5.99
CA PHE A 2 -4.64 7.15 -5.68
C PHE A 2 -5.39 8.31 -5.01
N GLU A 3 -6.49 8.80 -5.62
CA GLU A 3 -7.30 9.88 -5.05
C GLU A 3 -7.84 9.58 -3.65
N LEU A 4 -8.22 8.33 -3.38
CA LEU A 4 -8.69 7.92 -2.06
C LEU A 4 -7.58 8.05 -1.01
N LEU A 5 -6.41 7.47 -1.31
CA LEU A 5 -5.25 7.53 -0.40
C LEU A 5 -4.76 8.96 -0.20
N ASP A 6 -4.72 9.74 -1.28
CA ASP A 6 -4.29 11.13 -1.25
C ASP A 6 -5.25 12.02 -0.45
N ASN A 7 -6.57 11.82 -0.59
CA ASN A 7 -7.57 12.53 0.21
C ASN A 7 -7.47 12.17 1.70
N ILE A 8 -7.22 10.90 2.04
CA ILE A 8 -7.04 10.47 3.43
C ILE A 8 -5.78 11.12 4.02
N VAL A 9 -4.67 11.16 3.29
CA VAL A 9 -3.44 11.83 3.73
C VAL A 9 -3.67 13.33 3.91
N GLU A 10 -4.44 13.97 3.04
CA GLU A 10 -4.80 15.38 3.17
C GLU A 10 -5.68 15.64 4.41
N GLU A 11 -6.67 14.79 4.66
CA GLU A 11 -7.57 14.89 5.82
C GLU A 11 -6.82 14.73 7.15
N ILE A 12 -5.86 13.81 7.22
CA ILE A 12 -5.05 13.57 8.41
C ILE A 12 -3.91 14.61 8.56
N GLY A 13 -3.46 15.19 7.44
CA GLY A 13 -2.27 16.03 7.34
C GLY A 13 -1.01 15.21 7.08
N GLU A 14 -0.22 15.59 6.08
CA GLU A 14 0.95 14.83 5.64
C GLU A 14 2.01 14.68 6.75
N GLU A 15 2.18 15.68 7.61
CA GLU A 15 3.07 15.61 8.76
C GLU A 15 2.70 14.55 9.80
N ASN A 16 1.45 14.11 9.81
CA ASN A 16 0.92 13.12 10.75
C ASN A 16 0.93 11.69 10.18
N VAL A 17 1.33 11.52 8.92
CA VAL A 17 1.35 10.22 8.24
C VAL A 17 2.78 9.82 7.89
N VAL A 18 3.28 8.77 8.56
CA VAL A 18 4.61 8.22 8.29
C VAL A 18 4.57 7.12 7.23
N GLN A 19 3.54 6.28 7.25
CA GLN A 19 3.47 5.09 6.41
C GLN A 19 2.03 4.74 6.02
N VAL A 20 1.86 4.36 4.76
CA VAL A 20 0.64 3.75 4.23
C VAL A 20 0.91 2.27 3.98
N VAL A 21 0.06 1.41 4.55
CA VAL A 21 0.13 -0.05 4.38
C VAL A 21 -1.15 -0.53 3.73
N THR A 22 -1.05 -1.12 2.55
CA THR A 22 -2.20 -1.67 1.80
C THR A 22 -1.88 -3.08 1.29
N ASP A 23 -2.91 -3.84 0.90
CA ASP A 23 -2.70 -5.11 0.19
C ASP A 23 -1.89 -4.90 -1.11
N SER A 24 -1.27 -5.97 -1.60
CA SER A 24 -0.34 -5.95 -2.74
C SER A 24 -1.06 -6.15 -4.08
N THR A 25 -2.31 -5.74 -4.21
CA THR A 25 -3.06 -5.94 -5.45
C THR A 25 -2.42 -5.14 -6.60
N SER A 26 -2.35 -5.73 -7.80
CA SER A 26 -1.65 -5.16 -8.95
C SER A 26 -2.16 -3.76 -9.36
N ASN A 27 -3.42 -3.47 -9.08
CA ASN A 27 -4.07 -2.17 -9.29
C ASN A 27 -3.51 -1.04 -8.39
N LEU A 28 -2.74 -1.36 -7.35
CA LEU A 28 -2.13 -0.38 -6.44
C LEU A 28 -0.75 0.09 -6.90
N VAL A 29 -0.09 -0.57 -7.85
CA VAL A 29 1.28 -0.22 -8.26
C VAL A 29 1.35 1.21 -8.82
N ALA A 30 0.45 1.57 -9.72
CA ALA A 30 0.39 2.92 -10.29
C ALA A 30 -0.01 3.96 -9.22
N ALA A 31 -1.00 3.64 -8.39
CA ALA A 31 -1.48 4.52 -7.34
C ALA A 31 -0.39 4.79 -6.27
N ARG A 32 0.34 3.76 -5.87
CA ARG A 32 1.51 3.85 -4.97
C ARG A 32 2.54 4.81 -5.55
N ARG A 33 2.90 4.62 -6.82
CA ARG A 33 3.93 5.44 -7.45
C ARG A 33 3.53 6.92 -7.44
N MET A 34 2.30 7.22 -7.86
CA MET A 34 1.76 8.58 -7.85
C MET A 34 1.70 9.16 -6.42
N LEU A 35 1.34 8.34 -5.42
CA LEU A 35 1.29 8.77 -4.02
C LEU A 35 2.69 9.12 -3.49
N MET A 36 3.69 8.27 -3.75
CA MET A 36 5.07 8.51 -3.33
C MET A 36 5.71 9.70 -4.09
N GLU A 37 5.32 9.93 -5.35
CA GLU A 37 5.75 11.11 -6.13
C GLU A 37 5.16 12.41 -5.55
N LYS A 38 3.89 12.39 -5.12
CA LYS A 38 3.21 13.57 -4.56
C LYS A 38 3.58 13.84 -3.09
N ARG A 39 3.61 12.81 -2.26
CA ARG A 39 3.80 12.87 -0.81
C ARG A 39 5.19 12.37 -0.45
N THR A 40 6.18 13.25 -0.57
CA THR A 40 7.59 12.88 -0.47
C THR A 40 8.05 12.52 0.94
N LYS A 41 7.23 12.79 1.96
CA LYS A 41 7.53 12.53 3.38
C LYS A 41 7.00 11.19 3.90
N LEU A 42 6.16 10.49 3.15
CA LEU A 42 5.57 9.23 3.58
C LEU A 42 6.19 8.03 2.86
N PHE A 43 6.12 6.87 3.54
CA PHE A 43 6.49 5.59 2.96
C PHE A 43 5.25 4.78 2.59
N TRP A 44 5.39 3.90 1.59
CA TRP A 44 4.40 2.88 1.30
C TRP A 44 5.04 1.50 1.37
N SER A 45 4.32 0.54 1.96
CA SER A 45 4.66 -0.89 1.93
C SER A 45 3.42 -1.74 1.71
N SER A 46 3.60 -2.93 1.14
CA SER A 46 2.54 -3.94 1.12
C SER A 46 2.26 -4.48 2.52
N CYS A 47 1.05 -4.99 2.72
CA CYS A 47 0.64 -5.65 3.96
C CYS A 47 1.32 -7.01 4.09
N ALA A 48 2.11 -7.17 5.15
CA ALA A 48 2.84 -8.41 5.40
C ALA A 48 1.92 -9.61 5.64
N ALA A 49 0.79 -9.42 6.32
CA ALA A 49 -0.18 -10.48 6.55
C ALA A 49 -0.75 -11.01 5.22
N HIS A 50 -1.13 -10.10 4.32
CA HIS A 50 -1.63 -10.49 3.00
C HIS A 50 -0.55 -11.17 2.14
N CYS A 51 0.69 -10.65 2.17
CA CYS A 51 1.80 -11.32 1.48
C CYS A 51 2.05 -12.72 2.04
N LEU A 52 1.90 -12.92 3.36
CA LEU A 52 2.04 -14.23 3.99
C LEU A 52 0.91 -15.18 3.57
N ASP A 53 -0.33 -14.72 3.54
CA ASP A 53 -1.46 -15.53 3.08
C ASP A 53 -1.24 -16.04 1.66
N LEU A 54 -0.78 -15.18 0.73
CA LEU A 54 -0.46 -15.59 -0.64
C LEU A 54 0.65 -16.65 -0.69
N VAL A 55 1.71 -16.49 0.10
CA VAL A 55 2.79 -17.49 0.18
C VAL A 55 2.28 -18.81 0.74
N LEU A 56 1.39 -18.77 1.74
CA LEU A 56 0.81 -19.98 2.33
C LEU A 56 -0.16 -20.69 1.38
N GLU A 57 -0.95 -19.93 0.61
CA GLU A 57 -1.78 -20.48 -0.47
C GLU A 57 -0.92 -21.21 -1.50
N ASP A 58 0.14 -20.58 -2.01
CA ASP A 58 1.06 -21.20 -2.97
C ASP A 58 1.70 -22.49 -2.41
N ILE A 59 2.05 -22.51 -1.12
CA ILE A 59 2.58 -23.70 -0.45
C ILE A 59 1.51 -24.80 -0.34
N GLY A 60 0.26 -24.44 -0.06
CA GLY A 60 -0.85 -25.38 0.05
C GLY A 60 -1.20 -26.08 -1.27
N GLU A 61 -0.94 -25.42 -2.41
CA GLU A 61 -1.15 -25.96 -3.76
C GLU A 61 0.03 -26.83 -4.25
N LEU A 62 1.11 -26.96 -3.47
CA LEU A 62 2.21 -27.87 -3.81
C LEU A 62 1.75 -29.34 -3.70
N PRO A 63 2.09 -30.20 -4.68
CA PRO A 63 1.68 -31.61 -4.71
C PRO A 63 2.33 -32.49 -3.64
#